data_AF-A0A8T7B9N4-F1
#
_entry.id   AF-A0A8T7B9N4-F1
#
_cell.length_a   1.000
_cell.length_b   1.000
_cell.length_c   1.000
_cell.angle_alpha   90.00
_cell.angle_beta   90.00
_cell.angle_gamma   90.00
#
_symmetry.space_group_name_H-M   'P 1'
#
loop_
_entity.id
_entity.type
_entity.pdbx_description
1 polymer ?
#
loop_
_entity_poly.entity_id
_entity_poly.type
_entity_poly.pdbx_seq_one_letter_code
_entity_poly.pdbx_strand_id
1 'polypeptide(L)'
;MSLIGTQSLRVLVVSLTMMTGLGSGVVALADEGAKDFYDTIAKGDFDLSFRYRLESVDQDGFNDDALASTLRTRITFASQEYKDFGLLFEVDDVMEIGNDNYNSTNNGKVTRPMVVDPEGTEVNQAYVSYGGIADTTVKYGRQRMNFGN
;
A
#
# COMPACT_ATOMS: atom_id res chain seq x y z
N MET A 1 -9.60 -35.03 24.65
CA MET A 1 -10.90 -34.32 24.79
C MET A 1 -10.71 -32.92 24.25
N SER A 2 -11.53 -32.57 23.27
CA SER A 2 -11.50 -31.32 22.52
C SER A 2 -11.99 -30.16 23.38
N LEU A 3 -11.22 -29.08 23.45
CA LEU A 3 -11.71 -27.73 23.75
C LEU A 3 -11.10 -26.80 22.70
N ILE A 4 -11.51 -26.99 21.45
CA ILE A 4 -11.36 -25.95 20.44
C ILE A 4 -12.44 -24.92 20.82
N GLY A 5 -12.06 -23.92 21.60
CA GLY A 5 -12.92 -22.79 21.94
C GLY A 5 -13.48 -22.18 20.66
N THR A 6 -14.77 -21.85 20.68
CA THR A 6 -15.45 -21.23 19.55
C THR A 6 -14.90 -19.81 19.43
N GLN A 7 -14.49 -19.40 18.23
CA GLN A 7 -14.13 -18.01 17.95
C GLN A 7 -15.09 -17.45 16.91
N SER A 8 -15.70 -16.31 17.23
CA SER A 8 -16.54 -15.55 16.29
C SER A 8 -15.73 -14.37 15.76
N LEU A 9 -15.45 -14.38 14.46
CA LEU A 9 -14.71 -13.33 13.78
C LEU A 9 -15.66 -12.46 12.95
N ARG A 10 -15.64 -11.14 13.16
CA ARG A 10 -16.38 -10.17 12.35
C ARG A 10 -15.42 -9.16 11.75
N VAL A 11 -15.39 -9.08 10.42
CA VAL A 11 -14.52 -8.16 9.68
C VAL A 11 -15.35 -7.24 8.81
N LEU A 12 -15.14 -5.94 8.96
CA LEU A 12 -15.66 -4.91 8.07
C LEU A 12 -14.48 -4.23 7.36
N VAL A 13 -14.49 -4.22 6.03
CA VAL A 13 -13.48 -3.53 5.22
C VAL A 13 -14.15 -2.50 4.34
N VAL A 14 -13.67 -1.26 4.40
CA VAL A 14 -14.07 -0.16 3.52
C VAL A 14 -12.83 0.29 2.75
N SER A 15 -12.91 0.30 1.42
CA SER A 15 -11.81 0.74 0.56
C SER A 15 -12.27 1.88 -0.34
N LEU A 16 -11.41 2.88 -0.51
CA LEU A 16 -11.59 4.02 -1.40
C LEU A 16 -10.32 4.20 -2.22
N THR A 17 -10.45 4.23 -3.53
CA THR A 17 -9.33 4.48 -4.44
C THR A 17 -9.64 5.71 -5.27
N MET A 18 -8.69 6.62 -5.34
CA MET A 18 -8.74 7.84 -6.15
C MET A 18 -7.59 7.79 -7.15
N MET A 19 -7.95 7.67 -8.43
CA MET A 19 -7.01 7.80 -9.52
C MET A 19 -7.11 9.24 -10.04
N THR A 20 -6.01 9.99 -9.94
CA THR A 20 -5.97 11.39 -10.35
C THR A 20 -4.98 11.57 -11.48
N GLY A 21 -5.44 12.07 -12.63
CA GLY A 21 -4.54 12.64 -13.61
C GLY A 21 -4.02 13.98 -13.08
N LEU A 22 -2.72 14.08 -12.82
CA LEU A 22 -2.10 15.35 -12.42
C LEU A 22 -2.11 16.30 -13.62
N GLY A 23 -2.89 17.38 -13.52
CA GLY A 23 -2.88 18.47 -14.50
C GLY A 23 -1.69 19.40 -14.22
N SER A 24 -0.85 19.63 -15.23
CA SER A 24 0.37 20.44 -15.12
C SER A 24 0.08 21.88 -14.70
N GLY A 25 0.77 22.35 -13.66
CA GLY A 25 0.61 23.70 -13.11
C GLY A 25 1.84 24.24 -12.40
N VAL A 26 3.03 24.14 -13.00
CA VAL A 26 4.20 24.94 -12.58
C VAL A 26 5.07 25.24 -13.81
N VAL A 27 5.11 26.51 -14.24
CA VAL A 27 6.10 27.00 -15.20
C VAL A 27 7.20 27.68 -14.40
N ALA A 28 8.35 27.00 -14.27
CA ALA A 28 9.58 27.60 -13.79
C ALA A 28 10.66 27.50 -14.87
N LEU A 29 11.54 28.50 -14.87
CA LEU A 29 12.62 28.71 -15.84
C LEU A 29 13.68 27.60 -15.78
N ALA A 30 13.42 26.46 -16.43
CA ALA A 30 14.39 25.38 -16.61
C ALA A 30 14.79 25.22 -18.08
N ASP A 31 15.99 24.67 -18.32
CA ASP A 31 16.49 24.23 -19.63
C ASP A 31 15.43 23.38 -20.38
N GLU A 32 15.34 23.46 -21.72
CA GLU A 32 14.27 22.79 -22.49
C GLU A 32 14.23 21.28 -22.22
N GLY A 33 15.39 20.63 -22.12
CA GLY A 33 15.46 19.20 -21.78
C GLY A 33 15.00 18.88 -20.37
N ALA A 34 15.22 19.79 -19.41
CA ALA A 34 14.73 19.64 -18.05
C ALA A 34 13.20 19.83 -17.99
N LYS A 35 12.65 20.80 -18.75
CA LYS A 35 11.20 21.00 -18.84
C LYS A 35 10.47 19.75 -19.35
N ASP A 36 10.98 19.08 -20.38
CA ASP A 36 10.36 17.86 -20.90
C ASP A 36 10.40 16.71 -19.89
N PHE A 37 11.50 16.56 -19.15
CA PHE A 37 11.58 15.57 -18.08
C PHE A 37 10.59 15.88 -16.95
N TYR A 38 10.52 17.13 -16.50
CA TYR A 38 9.55 17.55 -15.49
C TYR A 38 8.11 17.33 -15.95
N ASP A 39 7.79 17.64 -17.20
CA ASP A 39 6.46 17.44 -17.77
C ASP A 39 6.10 15.94 -17.85
N THR A 40 7.07 15.07 -18.15
CA THR A 40 6.89 13.61 -18.11
C THR A 40 6.54 13.11 -16.71
N ILE A 41 7.21 13.63 -15.68
CA ILE A 41 6.92 13.31 -14.28
C ILE A 41 5.57 13.90 -13.87
N ALA A 42 5.29 15.16 -14.23
CA ALA A 42 4.06 15.85 -13.86
C ALA A 42 2.81 15.25 -14.50
N LYS A 43 2.93 14.72 -15.72
CA LYS A 43 1.86 14.01 -16.45
C LYS A 43 1.78 12.52 -16.12
N GLY A 44 2.60 12.04 -15.19
CA GLY A 44 2.55 10.65 -14.74
C GLY A 44 1.21 10.33 -14.06
N ASP A 45 0.88 9.04 -14.05
CA ASP A 45 -0.30 8.52 -13.37
C ASP A 45 -0.02 8.47 -11.86
N PHE A 46 -0.91 9.10 -11.08
CA PHE A 46 -0.88 9.08 -9.63
C PHE A 46 -2.16 8.43 -9.10
N ASP A 47 -1.99 7.38 -8.31
CA ASP A 47 -3.07 6.66 -7.64
C ASP A 47 -2.86 6.68 -6.13
N LEU A 48 -3.96 6.98 -5.43
CA LEU A 48 -4.02 7.03 -3.98
C LEU A 48 -5.15 6.14 -3.51
N SER A 49 -4.82 5.13 -2.70
CA SER A 49 -5.80 4.18 -2.16
C SER A 49 -5.77 4.15 -0.64
N PHE A 50 -6.95 4.14 -0.05
CA PHE A 50 -7.16 4.01 1.38
C PHE A 50 -8.01 2.77 1.63
N ARG A 51 -7.58 1.94 2.58
CA ARG A 51 -8.34 0.79 3.05
C ARG A 51 -8.42 0.82 4.56
N TYR A 52 -9.61 1.11 5.06
CA TYR A 52 -9.93 0.97 6.46
C TYR A 52 -10.44 -0.45 6.73
N ARG A 53 -9.90 -1.09 7.78
CA ARG A 53 -10.30 -2.40 8.26
C ARG A 53 -10.64 -2.30 9.74
N LEU A 54 -11.82 -2.79 10.08
CA LEU A 54 -12.25 -2.99 11.46
C LEU A 54 -12.51 -4.47 11.67
N GLU A 55 -11.83 -5.06 12.63
CA GLU A 55 -11.88 -6.49 12.93
C GLU A 55 -12.18 -6.69 14.41
N SER A 56 -13.22 -7.48 14.70
CA SER A 56 -13.63 -7.84 16.05
C SER A 56 -13.53 -9.35 16.22
N VAL A 57 -12.81 -9.78 17.26
CA VAL A 57 -12.62 -11.18 17.63
C VAL A 57 -13.21 -11.42 19.01
N ASP A 58 -14.16 -12.35 19.07
CA ASP A 58 -14.68 -12.93 20.30
C ASP A 58 -14.14 -14.36 20.39
N GLN A 59 -13.38 -14.66 21.46
CA GLN A 59 -12.70 -15.94 21.65
C GLN A 59 -12.98 -16.49 23.06
N ASP A 60 -13.52 -17.72 23.09
CA ASP A 60 -13.67 -18.49 24.33
C ASP A 60 -12.32 -18.60 25.09
N GLY A 61 -12.30 -18.12 26.33
CA GLY A 61 -11.12 -18.17 27.21
C GLY A 61 -10.45 -16.82 27.49
N PHE A 62 -10.91 -15.74 26.85
CA PHE A 62 -10.55 -14.35 27.20
C PHE A 62 -11.78 -13.61 27.74
N ASN A 63 -11.59 -12.74 28.74
CA ASN A 63 -12.69 -11.98 29.35
C ASN A 63 -13.08 -10.74 28.54
N ASP A 64 -12.25 -10.32 27.58
CA ASP A 64 -12.44 -9.11 26.78
C ASP A 64 -12.35 -9.42 25.28
N ASP A 65 -13.27 -8.84 24.50
CA ASP A 65 -13.23 -8.84 23.03
C ASP A 65 -11.98 -8.09 22.52
N ALA A 66 -11.42 -8.57 21.40
CA ALA A 66 -10.42 -7.82 20.64
C ALA A 66 -11.11 -6.99 19.55
N LEU A 67 -10.75 -5.70 19.47
CA LEU A 67 -11.15 -4.83 18.37
C LEU A 67 -9.90 -4.19 17.76
N ALA A 68 -9.56 -4.59 16.54
CA ALA A 68 -8.48 -4.03 15.75
C ALA A 68 -9.04 -3.08 14.70
N SER A 69 -8.43 -1.90 14.59
CA SER A 69 -8.82 -0.84 13.67
C SER A 69 -7.58 -0.36 12.94
N THR A 70 -7.46 -0.70 11.65
CA THR A 70 -6.29 -0.38 10.83
C THR A 70 -6.67 0.42 9.60
N LEU A 71 -5.82 1.37 9.23
CA LEU A 71 -5.89 2.09 7.97
C LEU A 71 -4.63 1.81 7.16
N ARG A 72 -4.82 1.27 5.97
CA ARG A 72 -3.77 1.17 4.96
C ARG A 72 -3.91 2.33 3.97
N THR A 73 -2.83 3.06 3.77
CA THR A 73 -2.67 4.03 2.69
C THR A 73 -1.70 3.46 1.67
N ARG A 74 -2.05 3.51 0.38
CA ARG A 74 -1.18 3.14 -0.73
C ARG A 74 -1.04 4.32 -1.66
N ILE A 75 0.20 4.63 -2.01
CA ILE A 75 0.55 5.61 -3.03
C ILE A 75 1.21 4.86 -4.18
N THR A 76 0.70 5.07 -5.38
CA THR A 76 1.30 4.56 -6.61
C THR A 76 1.56 5.73 -7.55
N PHE A 77 2.76 5.78 -8.10
CA PHE A 77 3.14 6.73 -9.13
C PHE A 77 3.81 6.00 -10.30
N ALA A 78 3.36 6.27 -11.51
CA ALA A 78 3.99 5.84 -12.74
C ALA A 78 4.28 7.05 -13.62
N SER A 79 5.53 7.26 -14.02
CA SER A 79 5.85 8.35 -14.95
C SER A 79 5.39 7.99 -16.36
N GLN A 80 5.18 9.01 -17.19
CA GLN A 80 5.19 8.79 -18.63
C GLN A 80 6.58 8.33 -19.11
N GLU A 81 6.64 7.81 -20.33
CA GLU A 81 7.92 7.42 -20.93
C GLU A 81 8.69 8.66 -21.40
N TYR A 82 9.94 8.79 -20.97
CA TYR A 82 10.88 9.79 -21.45
C TYR A 82 12.05 9.10 -22.13
N LYS A 83 12.16 9.25 -23.46
CA LYS A 83 13.21 8.59 -24.26
C LYS A 83 13.29 7.08 -23.99
N ASP A 84 12.14 6.43 -24.04
CA ASP A 84 11.94 5.00 -23.74
C ASP A 84 12.22 4.59 -22.28
N PHE A 85 12.48 5.53 -21.36
CA PHE A 85 12.60 5.26 -19.93
C PHE A 85 11.31 5.54 -19.19
N GLY A 86 10.95 4.64 -18.28
CA GLY A 86 9.81 4.81 -17.36
C GLY A 86 10.22 4.59 -15.90
N LEU A 87 9.47 5.18 -14.98
CA LEU A 87 9.62 5.03 -13.53
C LEU A 87 8.32 4.54 -12.92
N LEU A 88 8.41 3.60 -11.97
CA LEU A 88 7.28 3.21 -11.13
C LEU A 88 7.67 3.15 -9.66
N PHE A 89 6.78 3.65 -8.81
CA PHE A 89 6.89 3.61 -7.37
C PHE A 89 5.53 3.25 -6.74
N GLU A 90 5.49 2.22 -5.89
CA GLU A 90 4.32 1.81 -5.11
C GLU A 90 4.76 1.61 -3.65
N VAL A 91 4.15 2.36 -2.73
CA VAL A 91 4.40 2.29 -1.28
C VAL A 91 3.10 2.17 -0.52
N ASP A 92 3.12 1.29 0.48
CA ASP A 92 2.06 1.16 1.47
C ASP A 92 2.53 1.66 2.82
N ASP A 93 1.59 2.21 3.57
CA ASP A 93 1.71 2.48 4.99
C ASP A 93 0.49 1.93 5.71
N VAL A 94 0.69 1.16 6.77
CA VAL A 94 -0.38 0.62 7.62
C VAL A 94 -0.22 1.19 9.02
N MET A 95 -1.27 1.83 9.51
CA MET A 95 -1.33 2.43 10.84
C MET A 95 -2.58 1.96 11.60
N GLU A 96 -2.46 1.84 12.92
CA GLU A 96 -3.58 1.61 13.81
C GLU A 96 -4.34 2.92 14.08
N ILE A 97 -5.68 2.90 14.03
CA ILE A 97 -6.51 4.08 14.27
C ILE A 97 -7.45 3.85 15.46
N GLY A 98 -7.15 4.53 16.57
CA GLY A 98 -8.10 4.84 17.64
C GLY A 98 -8.29 3.79 18.74
N ASN A 99 -8.13 2.49 18.46
CA ASN A 99 -8.34 1.45 19.48
C ASN A 99 -7.34 0.30 19.36
N ASP A 100 -6.41 0.25 20.32
CA ASP A 100 -5.37 -0.80 20.38
C ASP A 100 -5.82 -1.95 21.30
N ASN A 101 -7.12 -2.19 21.48
CA ASN A 101 -7.64 -3.20 22.42
C ASN A 101 -7.52 -4.63 21.90
N TYR A 102 -6.34 -4.99 21.42
CA TYR A 102 -5.99 -6.32 20.93
C TYR A 102 -4.48 -6.55 21.13
N ASN A 103 -4.00 -7.78 20.97
CA ASN A 103 -2.56 -8.08 21.09
C ASN A 103 -1.90 -8.11 19.70
N SER A 104 -1.08 -7.10 19.37
CA SER A 104 -0.34 -7.05 18.09
C SER A 104 1.03 -7.72 18.14
N THR A 105 1.33 -8.48 19.20
CA THR A 105 2.67 -9.02 19.58
C THR A 105 3.75 -7.97 19.88
N ASN A 106 3.59 -6.73 19.39
CA ASN A 106 4.51 -5.62 19.62
C ASN A 106 3.95 -4.56 20.59
N ASN A 107 2.63 -4.55 20.85
CA ASN A 107 1.99 -3.58 21.76
C ASN A 107 1.94 -4.01 23.24
N GLY A 108 2.50 -5.18 23.58
CA GLY A 108 2.61 -5.67 24.97
C GLY A 108 1.30 -6.13 25.61
N LYS A 109 0.18 -6.20 24.87
CA LYS A 109 -1.14 -6.56 25.42
C LYS A 109 -1.41 -8.07 25.43
N VAL A 110 -0.58 -8.83 26.15
CA VAL A 110 -0.61 -10.30 26.21
C VAL A 110 -1.89 -10.93 26.78
N THR A 111 -2.77 -10.13 27.41
CA THR A 111 -4.03 -10.60 28.00
C THR A 111 -5.22 -10.57 27.03
N ARG A 112 -4.99 -10.27 25.74
CA ARG A 112 -6.03 -10.17 24.71
C ARG A 112 -5.75 -11.10 23.51
N PRO A 113 -6.78 -11.47 22.73
CA PRO A 113 -6.59 -12.21 21.48
C PRO A 113 -5.58 -11.52 20.55
N MET A 114 -4.77 -12.34 19.88
CA MET A 114 -3.72 -11.88 18.98
C MET A 114 -4.32 -11.49 17.63
N VAL A 115 -4.12 -10.24 17.21
CA VAL A 115 -4.43 -9.78 15.85
C VAL A 115 -3.13 -9.31 15.22
N VAL A 116 -2.64 -10.06 14.25
CA VAL A 116 -1.33 -9.86 13.62
C VAL A 116 -1.50 -8.99 12.38
N ASP A 117 -1.69 -7.68 12.56
CA ASP A 117 -1.57 -6.69 11.46
C ASP A 117 -0.43 -5.73 11.84
N PRO A 118 0.85 -6.10 11.60
CA PRO A 118 1.97 -5.27 11.99
C PRO A 118 1.93 -3.92 11.26
N GLU A 119 1.96 -2.84 12.03
CA GLU A 119 2.17 -1.49 11.50
C GLU A 119 3.49 -1.42 10.71
N GLY A 120 3.49 -0.64 9.64
CA GLY A 120 4.72 -0.42 8.89
C GLY A 120 4.52 0.16 7.50
N THR A 121 5.60 0.78 7.03
CA THR A 121 5.74 1.27 5.67
C THR A 121 6.50 0.25 4.82
N GLU A 122 5.92 -0.18 3.71
CA GLU A 122 6.55 -1.12 2.78
C GLU A 122 6.58 -0.57 1.36
N VAL A 123 7.76 -0.61 0.74
CA VAL A 123 7.91 -0.39 -0.70
C VAL A 123 7.51 -1.68 -1.42
N ASN A 124 6.41 -1.66 -2.16
CA ASN A 124 5.93 -2.82 -2.90
C ASN A 124 6.65 -2.97 -4.24
N GLN A 125 6.73 -1.88 -5.00
CA GLN A 125 7.37 -1.81 -6.31
C GLN A 125 8.16 -0.51 -6.42
N ALA A 126 9.37 -0.60 -6.96
CA ALA A 126 10.21 0.57 -7.21
C ALA A 126 11.22 0.18 -8.28
N TYR A 127 10.97 0.59 -9.53
CA TYR A 127 11.82 0.20 -10.64
C TYR A 127 11.90 1.28 -11.73
N VAL A 128 12.98 1.18 -12.50
CA VAL A 128 13.15 1.86 -13.78
C VAL A 128 12.90 0.84 -14.89
N SER A 129 12.19 1.25 -15.94
CA SER A 129 12.00 0.46 -17.15
C SER A 129 12.66 1.13 -18.36
N TYR A 130 13.11 0.31 -19.31
CA TYR A 130 13.60 0.76 -20.61
C TYR A 130 12.94 -0.07 -21.73
N GLY A 131 12.28 0.61 -22.66
CA GLY A 131 11.52 0.03 -23.77
C GLY A 131 12.12 0.21 -25.16
N GLY A 132 13.33 0.79 -25.28
CA GLY A 132 13.93 1.11 -26.59
C GLY A 132 14.45 -0.11 -27.38
N ILE A 133 14.23 -1.32 -26.87
CA ILE A 133 14.58 -2.58 -27.55
C ILE A 133 13.29 -3.14 -28.14
N ALA A 134 13.31 -3.46 -29.44
CA ALA A 134 12.15 -4.04 -30.12
C ALA A 134 11.63 -5.27 -29.36
N ASP A 135 10.32 -5.25 -29.08
CA ASP A 135 9.60 -6.31 -28.37
C ASP A 135 10.15 -6.68 -26.98
N THR A 136 10.98 -5.82 -26.37
CA THR A 136 11.64 -6.10 -25.09
C THR A 136 11.62 -4.90 -24.16
N THR A 137 11.05 -5.10 -22.96
CA THR A 137 11.17 -4.14 -21.86
C THR A 137 12.12 -4.68 -20.80
N VAL A 138 13.17 -3.92 -20.52
CA VAL A 138 14.09 -4.23 -19.42
C VAL A 138 13.63 -3.47 -18.19
N LYS A 139 13.48 -4.15 -17.05
CA LYS A 139 13.12 -3.54 -15.77
C LYS A 139 14.20 -3.82 -14.73
N TYR A 140 14.61 -2.78 -14.01
CA TYR A 140 15.61 -2.87 -12.94
C TYR A 140 15.08 -2.24 -11.66
N GLY A 141 15.07 -3.02 -10.57
CA GLY A 141 14.56 -2.63 -9.27
C GLY A 141 13.63 -3.66 -8.63
N ARG A 142 12.86 -3.24 -7.63
CA ARG A 142 11.86 -4.07 -6.95
C ARG A 142 10.62 -4.20 -7.81
N GLN A 143 10.27 -5.43 -8.14
CA GLN A 143 9.17 -5.74 -9.05
C GLN A 143 8.22 -6.74 -8.39
N ARG A 144 6.92 -6.58 -8.66
CA ARG A 144 5.93 -7.61 -8.38
C ARG A 144 5.94 -8.58 -9.56
N MET A 145 6.22 -9.85 -9.28
CA MET A 145 6.13 -10.92 -10.27
C MET A 145 4.82 -11.67 -10.05
N ASN A 146 3.89 -11.56 -10.99
CA ASN A 146 2.70 -12.40 -11.02
C ASN A 146 2.99 -13.57 -11.97
N PHE A 147 3.24 -14.75 -11.41
CA PHE A 147 3.23 -15.98 -12.18
C PHE A 147 1.77 -16.40 -12.34
N GLY A 148 1.28 -16.46 -13.59
CA GLY A 148 -0.07 -16.93 -13.87
C GLY A 148 -0.28 -18.35 -13.32
N ASN A 149 -1.44 -18.59 -12.72
CA ASN A 149 -1.91 -19.91 -12.30
C ASN A 149 -3.23 -20.20 -13.01
#